data_AF-X1AFC0-F1
#
_entry.id   AF-X1AFC0-F1
#
_cell.length_a   1.000
_cell.length_b   1.000
_cell.length_c   1.000
_cell.angle_alpha   90.00
_cell.angle_beta   90.00
_cell.angle_gamma   90.00
#
_symmetry.space_group_name_H-M   'P 1'
#
loop_
_entity.id
_entity.type
_entity.pdbx_description
1 polymer ?
#
loop_
_entity_poly.entity_id
_entity_poly.type
_entity_poly.pdbx_seq_one_letter_code
_entity_poly.pdbx_strand_id
1 'polypeptide(L)'
;MDMVIYEVKLSPDDFFYPMTNCNGYVREHRLVMAKHFGRCLLAWEVVHHRNHIKDDNRIANLKLLPDQSHHIVELETRSYIKQLEHRVTLLEAEVTLLRSPNRHHSRGRSNSSGVAP
;
A
#
# COMPACT_ATOMS: atom_id res chain seq x y z
N MET A 1 4.34 10.07 -10.64
CA MET A 1 4.10 8.62 -10.85
C MET A 1 2.71 8.49 -11.41
N ASP A 2 2.66 8.26 -12.71
CA ASP A 2 1.55 8.66 -13.57
C ASP A 2 0.28 7.86 -13.30
N MET A 3 -0.81 8.60 -13.15
CA MET A 3 -2.17 8.09 -13.05
C MET A 3 -2.64 7.67 -14.45
N VAL A 4 -2.22 6.50 -14.92
CA VAL A 4 -2.84 5.93 -16.13
C VAL A 4 -4.26 5.50 -15.76
N ILE A 5 -5.22 6.41 -15.99
CA ILE A 5 -6.65 6.16 -15.86
C ILE A 5 -7.14 5.85 -17.26
N TYR A 6 -7.57 4.61 -17.49
CA TYR A 6 -8.23 4.25 -18.74
C TYR A 6 -9.69 4.71 -18.69
N GLU A 7 -10.08 5.50 -19.69
CA GLU A 7 -11.43 6.03 -19.87
C GLU A 7 -12.05 5.50 -21.16
N VAL A 8 -13.35 5.22 -21.12
CA VAL A 8 -14.15 4.73 -22.25
C VAL A 8 -15.13 5.82 -22.65
N LYS A 9 -15.13 6.22 -23.93
CA LYS A 9 -16.13 7.14 -24.48
C LYS A 9 -17.43 6.39 -24.73
N LEU A 10 -18.54 6.88 -24.22
CA LEU A 10 -19.88 6.30 -24.44
C LEU A 10 -20.70 7.15 -25.40
N SER A 11 -21.62 6.49 -26.10
CA SER A 11 -22.66 7.18 -26.88
C SER A 11 -23.68 7.82 -25.94
N PRO A 12 -24.27 8.99 -26.26
CA PRO A 12 -25.37 9.58 -25.49
C PRO A 12 -26.56 8.65 -25.25
N ASP A 13 -26.80 7.68 -26.14
CA ASP A 13 -27.88 6.69 -26.03
C ASP A 13 -27.49 5.45 -25.20
N ASP A 14 -26.24 5.35 -24.73
CA ASP A 14 -25.79 4.24 -23.89
C ASP A 14 -26.45 4.33 -22.50
N PHE A 15 -26.95 3.21 -22.00
CA PHE A 15 -27.57 3.13 -20.67
C PHE A 15 -26.66 3.65 -19.54
N PHE A 16 -25.34 3.48 -19.66
CA PHE A 16 -24.36 3.93 -18.68
C PHE A 16 -23.83 5.35 -18.95
N TYR A 17 -24.34 6.05 -19.97
CA TYR A 17 -23.95 7.43 -20.27
C TYR A 17 -24.08 8.40 -19.08
N PRO A 18 -25.07 8.29 -18.16
CA PRO A 18 -25.13 9.16 -16.98
C PRO A 18 -23.90 9.07 -16.05
N MET A 19 -23.04 8.06 -16.20
CA MET A 19 -21.78 7.93 -15.45
C MET A 19 -20.60 8.69 -16.08
N THR A 20 -20.76 9.26 -17.26
CA THR A 20 -19.67 9.96 -17.94
C THR A 20 -19.39 11.34 -17.36
N ASN A 21 -18.16 11.82 -17.51
CA ASN A 21 -17.83 13.23 -17.31
C ASN A 21 -18.47 14.11 -18.41
N CYS A 22 -18.25 15.42 -18.35
CA CYS A 22 -18.77 16.39 -19.33
C CYS A 22 -18.33 16.13 -20.78
N ASN A 23 -17.29 15.33 -21.00
CA ASN A 23 -16.75 14.99 -22.31
C ASN A 23 -17.28 13.62 -22.83
N GLY A 24 -18.20 12.97 -22.12
CA GLY A 24 -18.75 11.67 -22.51
C GLY A 24 -17.85 10.47 -22.19
N TYR A 25 -16.86 10.63 -21.29
CA TYR A 25 -15.95 9.56 -20.87
C TYR A 25 -16.28 9.03 -19.48
N VAL A 26 -16.20 7.71 -19.30
CA VAL A 26 -16.34 7.04 -18.01
C VAL A 26 -15.08 6.24 -17.68
N ARG A 27 -14.70 6.17 -16.40
CA ARG A 27 -13.57 5.31 -15.97
C ARG A 27 -13.90 3.84 -16.20
N GLU A 28 -12.99 3.11 -16.84
CA GLU A 28 -13.23 1.73 -17.27
C GLU A 28 -13.62 0.79 -16.11
N HIS A 29 -12.88 0.82 -15.00
CA HIS A 29 -13.18 0.00 -13.82
C HIS A 29 -14.57 0.29 -13.22
N ARG A 30 -15.05 1.55 -13.27
CA ARG A 30 -16.41 1.90 -12.84
C ARG A 30 -17.44 1.32 -13.80
N LEU A 31 -17.20 1.38 -15.10
CA LEU A 31 -18.08 0.82 -16.12
C LEU A 31 -18.18 -0.71 -15.99
N VAL A 32 -17.06 -1.40 -15.77
CA VAL A 32 -17.03 -2.86 -15.55
C VAL A 32 -17.86 -3.22 -14.31
N MET A 33 -17.68 -2.50 -13.19
CA MET A 33 -18.46 -2.73 -11.98
C MET A 33 -19.96 -2.43 -12.17
N ALA A 34 -20.31 -1.33 -12.86
CA ALA A 34 -21.71 -0.98 -13.17
C ALA A 34 -22.40 -2.05 -14.02
N LYS A 35 -21.71 -2.56 -15.05
CA LYS A 35 -22.18 -3.67 -15.88
C LYS A 35 -22.41 -4.94 -15.07
N HIS A 36 -21.54 -5.24 -14.10
CA HIS A 36 -21.71 -6.38 -13.21
C HIS A 36 -22.95 -6.26 -12.31
N PHE A 37 -23.27 -5.06 -11.83
CA PHE A 37 -24.49 -4.82 -11.05
C PHE A 37 -25.75 -4.62 -11.91
N GLY A 38 -25.62 -4.35 -13.21
CA GLY A 38 -26.74 -4.03 -14.08
C GLY A 38 -27.38 -2.67 -13.79
N ARG A 39 -26.65 -1.73 -13.16
CA ARG A 39 -27.12 -0.36 -12.88
C ARG A 39 -25.99 0.65 -12.92
N CYS A 40 -26.33 1.92 -13.11
CA CYS A 40 -25.36 3.00 -12.91
C CYS A 40 -24.89 3.07 -11.45
N LEU A 41 -23.60 3.36 -11.29
CA LEU A 41 -23.03 3.68 -9.98
C LEU A 41 -23.27 5.14 -9.63
N LEU A 42 -23.57 5.41 -8.38
CA LEU A 42 -23.74 6.75 -7.82
C LEU A 42 -22.38 7.45 -7.73
N ALA A 43 -22.40 8.78 -7.62
CA ALA A 43 -21.16 9.57 -7.59
C ALA A 43 -20.27 9.22 -6.39
N TRP A 44 -20.88 8.91 -5.24
CA TRP A 44 -20.19 8.55 -3.99
C TRP A 44 -19.77 7.08 -3.89
N GLU A 45 -20.24 6.22 -4.80
CA GLU A 45 -19.80 4.83 -4.85
C GLU A 45 -18.41 4.75 -5.48
N VAL A 46 -17.41 4.39 -4.66
CA VAL A 46 -16.01 4.34 -5.07
C VAL A 46 -15.61 2.91 -5.40
N VAL A 47 -14.95 2.70 -6.54
CA VAL A 47 -14.46 1.37 -6.96
C VAL A 47 -12.94 1.34 -6.82
N HIS A 48 -12.44 0.34 -6.10
CA HIS A 48 -11.01 0.14 -5.81
C HIS A 48 -10.49 -1.19 -6.32
N HIS A 49 -9.24 -1.21 -6.77
CA HIS A 49 -8.49 -2.42 -7.08
C HIS A 49 -7.89 -3.01 -5.80
N ARG A 50 -8.20 -4.28 -5.53
CA ARG A 50 -7.73 -5.03 -4.35
C ARG A 50 -6.23 -5.25 -4.37
N ASN A 51 -5.65 -5.57 -5.53
CA ASN A 51 -4.21 -5.80 -5.70
C ASN A 51 -3.41 -4.52 -6.00
N HIS A 52 -4.06 -3.35 -6.02
CA HIS A 52 -3.46 -2.07 -6.42
C HIS A 52 -2.90 -2.00 -7.86
N ILE A 53 -3.15 -3.02 -8.69
CA ILE A 53 -2.81 -3.07 -10.11
C ILE A 53 -3.96 -2.41 -10.88
N LYS A 54 -3.71 -1.21 -11.42
CA LYS A 54 -4.75 -0.27 -11.92
C LYS A 54 -5.39 -0.67 -13.25
N ASP A 55 -4.71 -1.49 -14.04
CA ASP A 55 -5.16 -2.02 -15.33
C ASP A 55 -5.85 -3.40 -15.20
N ASP A 56 -5.82 -4.02 -14.02
CA ASP A 56 -6.52 -5.27 -13.75
C ASP A 56 -7.99 -5.03 -13.37
N ASN A 57 -8.82 -4.79 -14.38
CA ASN A 57 -10.24 -4.50 -14.23
C ASN A 57 -11.13 -5.74 -14.05
N ARG A 58 -10.56 -6.92 -13.75
CA ARG A 58 -11.37 -8.13 -13.48
C ARG A 58 -12.25 -7.89 -12.26
N ILE A 59 -13.54 -8.28 -12.31
CA ILE A 59 -14.49 -8.10 -11.20
C ILE A 59 -13.97 -8.64 -9.87
N ALA A 60 -13.29 -9.79 -9.88
CA ALA A 60 -12.67 -10.37 -8.68
C ALA A 60 -11.61 -9.46 -8.03
N ASN A 61 -10.96 -8.60 -8.81
CA ASN A 61 -9.98 -7.63 -8.33
C ASN A 61 -10.60 -6.27 -7.97
N LEU A 62 -11.87 -6.03 -8.30
CA LEU A 62 -12.55 -4.79 -7.96
C LEU A 62 -13.32 -4.92 -6.63
N LYS A 63 -13.47 -3.81 -5.93
CA LYS A 63 -14.25 -3.69 -4.70
C LYS A 63 -15.01 -2.37 -4.71
N LEU A 64 -16.32 -2.42 -4.48
CA LEU A 64 -17.13 -1.23 -4.23
C LEU A 64 -16.98 -0.86 -2.75
N LEU A 65 -16.60 0.38 -2.48
CA LEU A 65 -16.62 0.96 -1.14
C LEU A 65 -17.90 1.80 -0.99
N PRO A 66 -18.61 1.70 0.15
CA PRO A 66 -19.85 2.42 0.38
C PRO A 66 -19.64 3.94 0.49
N ASP A 67 -18.44 4.38 0.86
CA ASP A 67 -18.06 5.78 0.93
C ASP A 67 -16.54 5.99 0.81
N GLN A 68 -16.13 7.25 0.69
CA GLN A 68 -14.73 7.69 0.59
C GLN A 68 -13.93 7.51 1.89
N SER A 69 -14.59 7.45 3.05
CA SER A 69 -13.93 7.36 4.36
C SER A 69 -13.19 6.02 4.53
N HIS A 70 -13.70 4.94 3.95
CA HIS A 70 -13.01 3.65 3.92
C HIS A 70 -11.65 3.72 3.22
N HIS A 71 -11.50 4.56 2.20
CA HIS A 71 -10.22 4.73 1.51
C HIS A 71 -9.20 5.51 2.36
N ILE A 72 -9.66 6.49 3.14
CA ILE A 72 -8.79 7.25 4.06
C ILE A 72 -8.24 6.31 5.13
N VAL A 73 -9.12 5.51 5.76
CA VAL A 73 -8.73 4.52 6.77
C VAL A 73 -7.72 3.52 6.21
N GLU A 74 -7.90 3.03 4.99
CA GLU A 74 -6.96 2.09 4.35
C GLU A 74 -5.58 2.73 4.13
N LEU A 75 -5.52 3.98 3.64
CA LEU A 75 -4.26 4.70 3.43
C LEU A 75 -3.52 4.98 4.74
N GLU A 76 -4.23 5.43 5.77
CA GLU A 76 -3.67 5.68 7.10
C GLU A 76 -3.15 4.39 7.73
N THR A 77 -3.96 3.32 7.68
CA THR A 77 -3.57 2.00 8.19
C THR A 77 -2.31 1.49 7.50
N ARG A 78 -2.23 1.59 6.17
CA ARG A 78 -1.03 1.19 5.41
C ARG A 78 0.19 2.02 5.78
N SER A 79 0.01 3.33 5.96
CA SER A 79 1.10 4.22 6.33
C SER A 79 1.62 3.91 7.73
N TYR A 80 0.71 3.62 8.67
CA TYR A 80 1.04 3.20 10.02
C TYR A 80 1.75 1.85 10.05
N ILE A 81 1.28 0.85 9.29
CA ILE A 81 1.95 -0.45 9.15
C ILE A 81 3.40 -0.25 8.67
N LYS A 82 3.59 0.54 7.62
CA LYS A 82 4.94 0.83 7.09
C LYS A 82 5.85 1.49 8.12
N GLN A 83 5.31 2.42 8.92
CA GLN A 83 6.06 3.04 10.01
C GLN A 83 6.42 2.03 11.11
N LEU A 84 5.50 1.14 11.46
CA LEU A 84 5.74 0.08 12.43
C LEU A 84 6.79 -0.92 11.93
N GLU A 85 6.73 -1.36 10.68
CA GLU A 85 7.73 -2.25 10.06
C GLU A 85 9.13 -1.64 10.11
N HIS A 86 9.25 -0.35 9.80
CA HIS A 86 10.52 0.36 9.89
C HIS A 86 11.04 0.42 11.34
N ARG A 87 10.16 0.71 12.31
CA ARG A 87 10.53 0.73 13.73
C ARG A 87 10.96 -0.65 14.23
N VAL A 88 10.25 -1.70 13.85
CA VAL A 88 10.60 -3.09 14.19
C VAL A 88 11.99 -3.41 13.66
N THR A 89 12.28 -3.07 12.40
CA THR A 89 13.60 -3.29 11.79
C THR A 89 14.73 -2.61 12.58
N LEU A 90 14.53 -1.36 12.99
CA LEU A 90 15.53 -0.61 13.77
C LEU A 90 15.74 -1.22 15.16
N LEU A 91 14.65 -1.57 15.84
CA LEU A 91 14.71 -2.18 17.18
C LEU A 91 15.38 -3.57 17.13
N GLU A 92 15.11 -4.36 16.11
CA GLU A 92 15.75 -5.66 15.91
C GLU A 92 17.27 -5.51 15.69
N ALA A 93 17.69 -4.50 14.93
CA ALA A 93 19.11 -4.19 14.75
C ALA A 93 19.77 -3.77 16.07
N GLU A 94 19.12 -2.90 16.85
CA GLU A 94 19.62 -2.47 18.17
C GLU A 94 19.75 -3.64 19.14
N VAL A 95 18.72 -4.48 19.26
CA VAL A 95 18.74 -5.69 20.09
C VAL A 95 19.87 -6.63 19.68
N THR A 96 20.12 -6.77 18.38
CA THR A 96 21.22 -7.60 17.85
C THR A 96 22.59 -7.06 18.28
N LEU A 97 22.78 -5.73 18.23
CA LEU A 97 24.02 -5.10 18.68
C LEU A 97 24.22 -5.25 20.19
N LEU A 98 23.18 -5.03 21.00
CA LEU A 98 23.26 -5.15 22.45
C LEU A 98 23.47 -6.59 22.93
N ARG A 99 22.93 -7.57 22.19
CA ARG A 99 23.13 -9.00 22.47
C ARG A 99 24.45 -9.54 21.94
N SER A 100 25.19 -8.76 21.16
CA SER A 100 26.52 -9.15 20.69
C SER A 100 27.46 -9.21 21.91
N PRO A 101 28.10 -10.35 22.20
CA PRO A 101 28.95 -10.47 23.37
C PRO A 101 30.09 -9.47 23.31
N ASN A 102 30.22 -8.68 24.38
CA ASN A 102 31.23 -7.65 24.52
C ASN A 102 32.62 -8.32 24.42
N ARG A 103 33.37 -8.06 23.34
CA ARG A 103 34.73 -8.59 23.14
C ARG A 103 35.71 -7.82 24.03
N HIS A 104 35.58 -7.95 25.34
CA HIS A 104 36.61 -7.58 26.28
C HIS A 104 37.26 -8.85 26.83
N HIS A 105 38.02 -9.54 25.98
CA HIS A 105 39.05 -10.46 26.45
C HIS A 105 40.32 -9.66 26.74
N SER A 106 40.45 -9.25 28.00
CA SER A 106 41.65 -9.41 28.83
C SER A 106 43.00 -9.46 28.09
N ARG A 107 43.64 -8.31 27.89
CA ARG A 107 45.11 -8.27 27.80
C ARG A 107 45.65 -8.50 29.22
N GLY A 108 45.98 -9.75 29.53
CA GLY A 108 46.73 -10.11 30.71
C GLY A 108 48.06 -9.35 30.74
N ARG A 109 48.26 -8.57 31.80
CA ARG A 109 49.54 -7.96 32.18
C ARG A 109 50.51 -9.11 32.50
N SER A 110 51.46 -9.39 31.62
CA SER A 110 52.65 -10.19 31.97
C SER A 110 53.65 -9.27 32.66
N ASN A 111 53.54 -9.15 33.99
CA ASN A 111 54.65 -8.70 34.82
C ASN A 111 55.49 -9.93 35.19
N SER A 112 56.62 -10.12 34.52
CA SER A 112 57.71 -10.99 35.01
C SER A 112 58.96 -10.14 35.19
N SER A 113 58.94 -9.33 36.24
CA SER A 113 60.15 -8.83 36.90
C SER A 113 60.66 -9.94 37.83
N GLY A 114 61.60 -10.75 37.35
CA GLY A 114 62.39 -11.65 38.17
C GLY A 114 63.86 -11.32 37.97
N VAL A 115 64.40 -10.50 38.87
CA VAL A 115 65.82 -10.16 38.99
C VAL A 115 66.45 -11.03 40.07
N ALA A 116 67.70 -11.43 39.82
CA ALA A 116 68.74 -11.94 40.74
C ALA A 116 68.74 -13.44 41.09
N PRO A 117 69.93 -14.03 41.40
CA PRO A 117 71.23 -13.38 41.66
C PRO A 117 72.26 -13.46 40.52
#